data_AF-W4GS27-F1
#
_entry.id   AF-W4GS27-F1
#
_cell.length_a   1.000
_cell.length_b   1.000
_cell.length_c   1.000
_cell.angle_alpha   90.00
_cell.angle_beta   90.00
_cell.angle_gamma   90.00
#
_symmetry.space_group_name_H-M   'P 1'
#
loop_
_entity.id
_entity.type
_entity.pdbx_description
1 polymer ?
#
loop_
_entity_poly.entity_id
_entity_poly.type
_entity_poly.pdbx_seq_one_letter_code
_entity_poly.pdbx_strand_id
1 'polypeptide(L)'
;MMYVGLSELIGREVSDIGCGGQIIITAPIVRWLRINLAQRTEWAKAHPCFYLDMGVHHIEDLRIDLGIAQLVPMDLMERVGMFPPLRSGGRLDISRTAENHYSLLISPVPHRCPRRAATSLVA
;
A
#
# COMPACT_ATOMS: atom_id res chain seq x y z
N MET A 1 -1.84 -31.77 13.78
CA MET A 1 -2.06 -30.34 13.48
C MET A 1 -0.71 -29.71 13.25
N MET A 2 -0.46 -29.20 12.04
CA MET A 2 0.79 -28.53 11.70
C MET A 2 0.62 -27.04 12.02
N TYR A 3 1.49 -26.48 12.85
CA TYR A 3 1.49 -25.04 13.10
C TYR A 3 1.89 -24.31 11.80
N VAL A 4 1.02 -23.42 11.34
CA VAL A 4 1.31 -22.50 10.25
C VAL A 4 1.65 -21.15 10.88
N GLY A 5 2.84 -20.63 10.60
CA GLY A 5 3.28 -19.34 11.13
C GLY A 5 2.47 -18.18 10.58
N LEU A 6 2.37 -17.09 11.33
CA LEU A 6 1.63 -15.88 10.93
C LEU A 6 2.13 -15.31 9.59
N SER A 7 3.44 -15.35 9.33
CA SER A 7 4.01 -14.93 8.05
C SER A 7 3.53 -15.75 6.86
N GLU A 8 3.32 -17.06 7.06
CA GLU A 8 2.80 -17.96 6.02
C GLU A 8 1.31 -17.70 5.78
N LEU A 9 0.52 -17.44 6.83
CA LEU A 9 -0.89 -17.05 6.69
C LEU A 9 -1.02 -15.73 5.92
N ILE A 10 -0.25 -14.71 6.29
CA ILE A 10 -0.21 -13.43 5.56
C ILE A 10 0.24 -13.63 4.12
N GLY A 11 1.27 -14.45 3.89
CA GLY A 11 1.79 -14.73 2.55
C GLY A 11 0.73 -15.34 1.64
N ARG A 12 -0.08 -16.28 2.15
CA ARG A 12 -1.20 -16.87 1.40
C ARG A 12 -2.27 -15.84 1.08
N GLU A 13 -2.72 -15.12 2.09
CA GLU A 13 -3.75 -14.09 1.94
C GLU A 13 -3.34 -13.05 0.89
N VAL A 14 -2.11 -12.52 0.98
CA VAL A 14 -1.58 -11.52 0.04
C VAL A 14 -1.40 -12.09 -1.36
N SER A 15 -1.09 -13.38 -1.48
CA SER A 15 -0.97 -14.05 -2.78
C SER A 15 -2.31 -14.14 -3.50
N ASP A 16 -3.39 -14.39 -2.76
CA ASP A 16 -4.75 -14.51 -3.30
C ASP A 16 -5.31 -13.16 -3.81
N ILE A 17 -4.77 -12.03 -3.34
CA ILE A 17 -5.12 -10.68 -3.82
C ILE A 17 -4.56 -10.43 -5.24
N GLY A 18 -3.40 -11.00 -5.55
CA GLY A 18 -2.70 -10.75 -6.82
C GLY A 18 -3.35 -11.45 -8.02
N CYS A 19 -3.34 -10.79 -9.18
CA CYS A 19 -3.92 -11.34 -10.42
C CYS A 19 -2.94 -12.21 -11.24
N GLY A 20 -2.01 -12.91 -10.57
CA GLY A 20 -1.00 -13.76 -11.22
C GLY A 20 0.09 -12.95 -11.95
N GLY A 21 1.33 -13.03 -11.47
CA GLY A 21 2.45 -12.29 -12.06
C GLY A 21 2.60 -10.83 -11.59
N GLN A 22 1.76 -10.38 -10.66
CA GLN A 22 2.01 -9.20 -9.83
C GLN A 22 2.86 -9.59 -8.61
N ILE A 23 3.73 -8.68 -8.17
CA ILE A 23 4.50 -8.85 -6.94
C ILE A 23 3.82 -7.98 -5.88
N ILE A 24 3.02 -8.60 -5.02
CA ILE A 24 2.35 -7.88 -3.93
C ILE A 24 3.24 -7.91 -2.69
N ILE A 25 3.42 -6.74 -2.07
CA ILE A 25 4.28 -6.54 -0.90
C ILE A 25 3.50 -5.85 0.21
N THR A 26 3.91 -6.11 1.45
CA THR A 26 3.28 -5.55 2.65
C THR A 26 3.95 -4.25 3.10
N ALA A 27 3.26 -3.46 3.92
CA ALA A 27 3.73 -2.16 4.40
C ALA A 27 5.14 -2.14 5.02
N PRO A 28 5.61 -3.14 5.80
CA PRO A 28 6.99 -3.18 6.27
C PRO A 28 8.01 -3.22 5.13
N ILE A 29 7.72 -3.98 4.08
CA ILE A 29 8.57 -4.08 2.88
C ILE A 29 8.53 -2.77 2.10
N VAL A 30 7.35 -2.15 1.95
CA VAL A 30 7.22 -0.82 1.32
C VAL A 30 8.05 0.22 2.07
N ARG A 31 8.04 0.21 3.41
CA ARG A 31 8.83 1.13 4.23
C ARG A 31 10.33 0.95 3.98
N TRP A 32 10.81 -0.30 3.96
CA TRP A 32 12.20 -0.61 3.64
C TRP A 32 12.57 -0.18 2.22
N LEU A 33 11.71 -0.46 1.24
CA LEU A 33 11.91 -0.10 -0.16
C LEU A 33 12.01 1.42 -0.33
N ARG A 34 11.09 2.16 0.28
CA ARG A 34 11.07 3.63 0.24
C ARG A 34 12.37 4.24 0.76
N ILE A 35 12.93 3.70 1.84
CA ILE A 35 14.21 4.16 2.40
C ILE A 35 15.35 3.88 1.41
N ASN A 36 15.41 2.66 0.85
CA ASN A 36 16.46 2.28 -0.11
C ASN A 36 16.42 3.12 -1.39
N LEU A 37 15.23 3.34 -1.95
CA LEU A 37 15.03 4.17 -3.14
C LEU A 37 15.40 5.64 -2.86
N ALA A 38 14.98 6.18 -1.72
CA ALA A 38 15.30 7.55 -1.32
C ALA A 38 16.81 7.77 -1.11
N GLN A 39 17.49 6.78 -0.52
CA GLN A 39 18.93 6.84 -0.25
C GLN A 39 19.79 6.46 -1.46
N ARG A 40 19.18 6.01 -2.57
CA ARG A 40 19.90 5.53 -3.78
C ARG A 40 20.99 4.52 -3.43
N THR A 41 20.65 3.54 -2.60
CA THR A 41 21.58 2.47 -2.21
C THR A 41 22.08 1.73 -3.46
N GLU A 42 23.23 1.06 -3.39
CA GLU A 42 23.73 0.24 -4.49
C GLU A 42 22.71 -0.81 -4.93
N TRP A 43 21.95 -1.36 -3.98
CA TRP A 43 20.83 -2.24 -4.28
C TRP A 43 19.75 -1.56 -5.13
N ALA A 44 19.33 -0.33 -4.77
CA ALA A 44 18.32 0.42 -5.51
C ALA A 44 18.77 0.80 -6.93
N LYS A 45 20.07 1.07 -7.12
CA LYS A 45 20.65 1.33 -8.45
C LYS A 45 20.65 0.07 -9.33
N ALA A 46 20.97 -1.08 -8.73
CA ALA A 46 20.99 -2.36 -9.44
C ALA A 46 19.58 -2.89 -9.75
N HIS A 47 18.56 -2.49 -8.97
CA HIS A 47 17.19 -2.98 -9.09
C HIS A 47 16.21 -1.80 -9.27
N PRO A 48 16.21 -1.15 -10.45
CA PRO A 48 15.31 -0.04 -10.71
C PRO A 48 13.86 -0.52 -10.66
N CYS A 49 13.09 0.03 -9.74
CA CYS A 49 11.70 -0.33 -9.52
C CYS A 49 10.91 0.84 -8.94
N PHE A 50 9.59 0.74 -9.03
CA PHE A 50 8.64 1.58 -8.32
C PHE A 50 7.61 0.69 -7.62
N TYR A 51 6.77 1.31 -6.80
CA TYR A 51 5.65 0.61 -6.17
C TYR A 51 4.36 1.42 -6.34
N LEU A 52 3.25 0.71 -6.42
CA LEU A 52 1.90 1.27 -6.51
C LEU A 52 1.15 0.93 -5.23
N ASP A 53 0.70 1.95 -4.52
CA ASP A 53 -0.11 1.76 -3.32
C ASP A 53 -1.46 1.12 -3.71
N MET A 54 -1.81 0.04 -3.01
CA MET A 54 -3.03 -0.73 -3.22
C MET A 54 -4.02 -0.53 -2.07
N GLY A 55 -3.62 0.17 -1.01
CA GLY A 55 -4.45 0.44 0.16
C GLY A 55 -4.28 -0.58 1.28
N VAL A 56 -5.33 -0.76 2.07
CA VAL A 56 -5.33 -1.61 3.26
C VAL A 56 -6.28 -2.80 3.02
N HIS A 57 -5.78 -4.00 3.27
CA HIS A 57 -6.53 -5.25 3.21
C HIS A 57 -6.81 -5.77 4.62
N HIS A 58 -8.07 -6.10 4.90
CA HIS A 58 -8.46 -6.69 6.18
C HIS A 58 -8.39 -8.20 6.11
N ILE A 59 -7.65 -8.83 7.02
CA ILE A 59 -7.57 -10.29 7.15
C ILE A 59 -8.51 -10.73 8.25
N GLU A 60 -9.65 -11.32 7.86
CA GLU A 60 -10.73 -11.72 8.78
C GLU A 60 -10.26 -12.67 9.88
N ASP A 61 -9.50 -13.71 9.50
CA ASP A 61 -9.04 -14.76 10.42
C ASP A 61 -8.07 -14.24 11.49
N LEU A 62 -7.26 -13.24 11.12
CA LEU A 62 -6.25 -12.65 11.99
C LEU A 62 -6.75 -11.38 12.69
N ARG A 63 -7.86 -10.79 12.22
CA ARG A 63 -8.40 -9.50 12.65
C ARG A 63 -7.37 -8.37 12.59
N ILE A 64 -6.61 -8.34 11.50
CA ILE A 64 -5.57 -7.32 11.27
C ILE A 64 -5.83 -6.57 9.97
N ASP A 65 -5.46 -5.30 9.98
CA ASP A 65 -5.42 -4.45 8.80
C ASP A 65 -3.99 -4.41 8.24
N LEU A 66 -3.84 -4.81 6.98
CA LEU A 66 -2.55 -4.94 6.32
C LEU A 66 -2.45 -3.97 5.16
N GLY A 67 -1.56 -2.98 5.27
CA GLY A 67 -1.20 -2.14 4.12
C GLY A 67 -0.46 -2.96 3.06
N ILE A 68 -0.90 -2.84 1.81
CA ILE A 68 -0.36 -3.58 0.67
C ILE A 68 -0.02 -2.65 -0.50
N ALA A 69 0.96 -3.05 -1.30
CA ALA A 69 1.35 -2.36 -2.51
C ALA A 69 1.85 -3.36 -3.56
N GLN A 70 1.84 -2.97 -4.82
CA GLN A 70 2.45 -3.74 -5.90
C GLN A 70 3.86 -3.22 -6.14
N LEU A 71 4.87 -4.10 -6.08
CA LEU A 71 6.22 -3.83 -6.57
C LEU A 71 6.27 -4.04 -8.09
N VAL A 72 6.87 -3.09 -8.81
CA VAL A 72 7.02 -3.15 -10.27
C VAL A 72 8.46 -2.82 -10.66
N PRO A 73 9.25 -3.80 -11.13
CA PRO A 73 10.50 -3.53 -11.83
C PRO A 73 10.26 -2.64 -13.04
N MET A 74 11.16 -1.70 -13.33
CA MET A 74 10.98 -0.75 -14.45
C MET A 74 10.78 -1.47 -15.79
N ASP A 75 11.44 -2.60 -16.01
CA ASP A 75 11.33 -3.42 -17.22
C ASP A 75 9.93 -4.04 -17.43
N LEU A 76 9.11 -4.07 -16.36
CA LEU A 76 7.76 -4.63 -16.39
C LEU A 76 6.67 -3.56 -16.29
N MET A 77 7.02 -2.28 -16.40
CA MET A 77 6.10 -1.15 -16.24
C MET A 77 4.89 -1.24 -17.19
N GLU A 78 5.09 -1.68 -18.42
CA GLU A 78 4.02 -1.81 -19.42
C GLU A 78 2.93 -2.83 -19.02
N ARG A 79 3.28 -3.80 -18.17
CA ARG A 79 2.34 -4.83 -17.71
C ARG A 79 1.36 -4.32 -16.66
N VAL A 80 1.63 -3.18 -16.02
CA VAL A 80 0.77 -2.62 -14.96
C VAL A 80 -0.67 -2.44 -15.46
N GLY A 81 -0.84 -1.92 -16.67
CA GLY A 81 -2.16 -1.69 -17.26
C GLY A 81 -2.89 -2.95 -17.72
N MET A 82 -2.25 -4.13 -17.70
CA MET A 82 -2.85 -5.40 -18.12
C MET A 82 -3.66 -6.06 -17.00
N PHE A 83 -3.38 -5.71 -15.75
CA PHE A 83 -4.10 -6.27 -14.61
C PHE A 83 -5.39 -5.50 -14.38
N PRO A 84 -6.50 -6.18 -14.02
CA PRO A 84 -7.71 -5.48 -13.66
C PRO A 84 -7.41 -4.55 -12.48
N PRO A 85 -8.05 -3.36 -12.40
CA PRO A 85 -7.99 -2.55 -11.21
C PRO A 85 -8.44 -3.42 -10.04
N LEU A 86 -7.74 -3.28 -8.91
CA LEU A 86 -8.03 -4.06 -7.72
C LEU A 86 -9.49 -3.90 -7.38
N ARG A 87 -10.17 -5.03 -7.21
CA ARG A 87 -11.54 -5.02 -6.71
C ARG A 87 -11.46 -4.44 -5.30
N SER A 88 -11.89 -3.19 -5.13
CA SER A 88 -12.15 -2.60 -3.82
C SER A 88 -13.32 -3.35 -3.17
N GLY A 89 -13.09 -4.58 -2.74
CA GLY A 89 -14.06 -5.43 -2.07
C GLY A 89 -14.00 -5.18 -0.58
N GLY A 90 -14.85 -4.26 -0.08
CA GLY A 90 -15.20 -4.20 1.35
C GLY A 90 -15.28 -2.81 1.98
N ARG A 91 -16.46 -2.18 1.88
CA ARG A 91 -17.01 -1.09 2.72
C ARG A 91 -16.07 0.02 3.20
N LEU A 92 -16.14 1.16 2.48
CA LEU A 92 -16.27 2.43 3.17
C LEU A 92 -17.50 2.34 4.10
N ASP A 93 -17.28 2.14 5.40
CA ASP A 93 -18.21 2.61 6.42
C ASP A 93 -17.48 3.52 7.40
N ILE A 94 -17.97 4.74 7.39
CA ILE A 94 -17.65 5.82 8.31
C ILE A 94 -18.13 5.43 9.73
N SER A 95 -17.35 5.86 10.74
CA SER A 95 -17.69 5.91 12.16
C SER A 95 -17.64 4.61 12.98
N ARG A 96 -16.46 4.32 13.54
CA ARG A 96 -16.34 3.96 14.96
C ARG A 96 -15.09 4.61 15.56
N THR A 97 -15.33 5.71 16.26
CA THR A 97 -14.47 6.19 17.34
C THR A 97 -14.33 5.04 18.34
N ALA A 98 -13.19 4.37 18.33
CA ALA A 98 -12.75 3.52 19.42
C ALA A 98 -11.23 3.68 19.48
N GLU A 99 -10.84 4.64 20.32
CA GLU A 99 -9.48 4.80 20.82
C GLU A 99 -8.94 3.43 21.22
N ASN A 100 -7.91 2.91 20.53
CA ASN A 100 -7.02 1.86 21.04
C ASN A 100 -5.71 1.78 20.21
N HIS A 101 -4.74 2.58 20.66
CA HIS A 101 -3.38 2.14 21.06
C HIS A 101 -2.41 1.40 20.13
N TYR A 102 -2.50 1.48 18.80
CA TYR A 102 -1.42 1.03 17.91
C TYR A 102 -0.96 2.10 16.91
N SER A 103 -0.29 3.11 17.43
CA SER A 103 0.41 4.17 16.67
C SER A 103 1.67 3.65 15.97
N LEU A 104 1.53 2.68 15.07
CA LEU A 104 2.57 2.33 14.07
C LEU A 104 2.19 2.77 12.64
N LEU A 105 1.06 3.47 12.51
CA LEU A 105 0.52 4.13 11.33
C LEU A 105 0.85 5.64 11.35
N ILE A 106 2.10 6.00 11.00
CA ILE A 106 2.43 7.42 10.73
C ILE A 106 2.08 7.70 9.26
N SER A 107 0.85 8.19 9.04
CA SER A 107 0.50 8.93 7.82
C SER A 107 1.03 10.37 7.95
N PRO A 108 1.65 10.97 6.91
CA PRO A 108 2.06 12.37 7.00
C PRO A 108 0.81 13.26 7.13
N VAL A 109 0.89 14.18 8.09
CA VAL A 109 -0.14 15.19 8.39
C VAL A 109 -0.49 15.95 7.10
N PRO A 110 -1.77 16.08 6.71
CA PRO A 110 -2.14 16.97 5.62
C PRO A 110 -1.88 18.40 6.08
N HIS A 111 -0.84 19.03 5.52
CA HIS A 111 -0.69 20.48 5.59
C HIS A 111 -1.93 21.10 4.95
N ARG A 112 -2.75 21.78 5.77
CA ARG A 112 -3.79 22.70 5.29
C ARG A 112 -3.11 23.76 4.43
N CYS A 113 -3.19 23.63 3.10
CA CYS A 113 -2.86 24.72 2.20
C CYS A 113 -4.07 25.68 2.19
N PRO A 114 -3.89 26.98 2.52
CA PRO A 114 -4.99 27.93 2.49
C PRO A 114 -5.45 28.16 1.04
N ARG A 115 -6.76 27.99 0.80
CA ARG A 115 -7.42 28.32 -0.47
C ARG A 115 -7.21 29.81 -0.76
N ARG A 116 -6.41 30.11 -1.78
CA ARG A 116 -6.33 31.45 -2.38
C ARG A 116 -7.64 31.68 -3.13
N ALA A 117 -8.45 32.62 -2.66
CA ALA A 117 -9.69 33.03 -3.33
C ALA A 117 -9.34 33.53 -4.73
N ALA A 118 -9.92 32.91 -5.75
CA ALA A 118 -9.92 33.45 -7.10
C ALA A 118 -10.88 34.63 -7.13
N THR A 119 -10.32 35.84 -7.24
CA THR A 119 -11.07 37.05 -7.54
C THR A 119 -11.68 36.91 -8.92
N SER A 120 -13.00 36.89 -8.99
CA SER A 120 -13.77 37.11 -10.22
C SER A 120 -14.92 38.02 -9.85
N LEU A 121 -14.79 39.30 -10.17
CA LEU A 121 -15.92 40.12 -10.61
C LEU A 121 -15.39 41.31 -11.42
N VAL A 122 -15.82 41.30 -12.67
CA VAL A 122 -15.72 42.35 -13.67
C VAL A 122 -16.84 43.37 -13.38
N ALA A 123 -16.45 44.64 -13.23
CA ALA A 123 -17.10 45.86 -13.74
C ALA A 123 -16.45 47.06 -13.03
#